data_AF-A0A9D9CVT6-F1
#
_entry.id   AF-A0A9D9CVT6-F1
#
_cell.length_a   1.000
_cell.length_b   1.000
_cell.length_c   1.000
_cell.angle_alpha   90.00
_cell.angle_beta   90.00
_cell.angle_gamma   90.00
#
_symmetry.space_group_name_H-M   'P 1'
#
loop_
_entity.id
_entity.type
_entity.pdbx_description
1 polymer ?
#
loop_
_entity_poly.entity_id
_entity_poly.type
_entity_poly.pdbx_seq_one_letter_code
_entity_poly.pdbx_strand_id
1 'polypeptide(L)'
;MKNRIFSLLVLVALACACKGVRFMNPKDFDASIDGAPVSLYTLRAGDISLQVTNFGARVVSLYTPDRSGRYCSIVVGHRTLQEYITPPG
;
A
#
# COMPACT_ATOMS: atom_id res chain seq x y z
N MET A 1 -27.97 -28.91 -28.25
CA MET A 1 -26.85 -28.98 -27.27
C MET A 1 -25.73 -27.94 -27.54
N LYS A 2 -26.05 -26.71 -27.99
CA LYS A 2 -25.03 -25.68 -28.31
C LYS A 2 -24.96 -24.51 -27.30
N ASN A 3 -25.88 -24.42 -26.33
CA ASN A 3 -25.98 -23.29 -25.40
C ASN A 3 -25.56 -23.58 -23.95
N ARG A 4 -25.06 -24.77 -23.62
CA ARG A 4 -24.64 -25.11 -22.23
C ARG A 4 -23.15 -24.90 -21.97
N ILE A 5 -22.34 -24.87 -23.01
CA ILE A 5 -20.88 -24.62 -22.91
C ILE A 5 -20.60 -23.12 -22.68
N PHE A 6 -21.43 -22.24 -23.24
CA PHE A 6 -21.27 -20.79 -23.09
C PHE A 6 -21.53 -20.30 -21.64
N SER A 7 -22.44 -20.95 -20.91
CA SER A 7 -22.70 -20.63 -19.50
C SER A 7 -21.61 -21.08 -18.54
N LEU A 8 -20.79 -22.08 -18.91
CA LEU A 8 -19.69 -22.57 -18.05
C LEU A 8 -18.45 -21.66 -18.12
N LEU A 9 -18.23 -21.00 -19.26
CA LEU A 9 -17.08 -20.11 -19.50
C LEU A 9 -17.19 -18.76 -18.77
N VAL A 10 -18.40 -18.29 -18.47
CA VAL A 10 -18.64 -17.04 -17.74
C VAL A 10 -18.33 -17.17 -16.24
N LEU A 11 -18.44 -18.38 -15.66
CA LEU A 11 -18.22 -18.60 -14.22
C LEU A 11 -16.73 -18.61 -13.82
N VAL A 12 -15.81 -18.93 -14.76
CA VAL A 12 -14.37 -19.09 -14.48
C VAL A 12 -13.62 -17.74 -14.50
N ALA A 13 -14.15 -16.73 -15.18
CA ALA A 13 -13.49 -15.42 -15.31
C ALA A 13 -13.53 -14.55 -14.03
N LEU A 14 -14.35 -14.91 -13.03
CA LEU A 14 -14.55 -14.09 -11.82
C LEU A 14 -13.56 -14.40 -10.68
N ALA A 15 -12.72 -15.43 -10.81
CA ALA A 15 -11.94 -15.96 -9.67
C ALA A 15 -10.56 -15.30 -9.46
N CYS A 16 -10.08 -14.45 -10.37
CA CYS A 16 -8.79 -13.78 -10.20
C CYS A 16 -8.96 -12.33 -9.70
N ALA A 17 -9.37 -12.16 -8.45
CA ALA A 17 -9.20 -10.89 -7.76
C ALA A 17 -7.73 -10.73 -7.35
N CYS A 18 -6.92 -10.16 -8.25
CA CYS A 18 -5.52 -9.82 -8.00
C CYS A 18 -5.46 -8.81 -6.83
N LYS A 19 -5.17 -9.25 -5.61
CA LYS A 19 -5.02 -8.36 -4.44
C LYS A 19 -3.70 -7.60 -4.58
N GLY A 20 -3.76 -6.40 -5.14
CA GLY A 20 -2.61 -5.50 -5.27
C GLY A 20 -2.12 -4.94 -3.93
N VAL A 21 -0.95 -4.30 -3.96
CA VAL A 21 -0.34 -3.60 -2.80
C VAL A 21 -1.29 -2.52 -2.28
N ARG A 22 -1.61 -2.55 -0.98
CA ARG A 22 -2.41 -1.52 -0.32
C ARG A 22 -1.51 -0.46 0.32
N PHE A 23 -1.15 0.55 -0.46
CA PHE A 23 -0.40 1.70 0.02
C PHE A 23 -1.12 2.47 1.14
N MET A 24 -0.35 3.13 2.00
CA MET A 24 -0.87 4.11 2.96
C MET A 24 -1.52 5.27 2.22
N ASN A 25 -2.58 5.83 2.81
CA ASN A 25 -3.30 6.94 2.24
C ASN A 25 -2.48 8.24 2.40
N PRO A 26 -2.09 8.93 1.32
CA PRO A 26 -1.31 10.17 1.42
C PRO A 26 -1.98 11.26 2.26
N LYS A 27 -3.32 11.27 2.33
CA LYS A 27 -4.07 12.24 3.14
C LYS A 27 -3.85 12.08 4.64
N ASP A 28 -3.45 10.90 5.10
CA ASP A 28 -3.13 10.66 6.51
C ASP A 28 -1.79 11.29 6.92
N PHE A 29 -1.06 11.87 5.95
CA PHE A 29 0.23 12.54 6.12
C PHE A 29 0.26 13.96 5.55
N ASP A 30 -0.88 14.49 5.12
CA ASP A 30 -1.02 15.82 4.51
C ASP A 30 -1.27 16.87 5.61
N ALA A 31 -0.22 17.57 6.04
CA ALA A 31 -0.30 18.55 7.11
C ALA A 31 0.80 19.63 7.01
N SER A 32 0.78 20.60 7.91
CA SER A 32 1.87 21.55 8.12
C SER A 32 2.31 21.51 9.58
N ILE A 33 3.60 21.33 9.83
CA ILE A 33 4.21 21.32 11.16
C ILE A 33 5.21 22.47 11.21
N ASP A 34 5.03 23.40 12.15
CA ASP A 34 5.87 24.59 12.31
C ASP A 34 6.00 25.42 11.01
N GLY A 35 4.91 25.46 10.21
CA GLY A 35 4.88 26.17 8.92
C GLY A 35 5.52 25.40 7.76
N ALA A 36 6.11 24.23 7.99
CA ALA A 36 6.67 23.38 6.96
C ALA A 36 5.66 22.31 6.49
N PRO A 37 5.44 22.16 5.18
CA PRO A 37 4.52 21.15 4.65
C PRO A 37 5.08 19.74 4.83
N VAL A 38 4.20 18.83 5.25
CA VAL A 38 4.47 17.41 5.39
C VAL A 38 3.64 16.64 4.37
N SER A 39 4.25 15.62 3.77
CA SER A 39 3.62 14.78 2.75
C SER A 39 4.16 13.35 2.80
N LEU A 40 3.47 12.47 2.08
CA LEU A 40 3.88 11.09 1.85
C LEU A 40 4.26 10.90 0.38
N TYR A 41 5.42 10.28 0.16
CA TYR A 41 5.97 9.97 -1.15
C TYR A 41 6.01 8.46 -1.34
N THR A 42 5.71 8.00 -2.56
CA THR A 42 5.81 6.58 -2.93
C THR A 42 6.90 6.43 -3.98
N LEU A 43 7.94 5.67 -3.67
CA LEU A 43 9.03 5.31 -4.55
C LEU A 43 8.85 3.86 -5.00
N ARG A 44 9.18 3.56 -6.26
CA ARG A 44 9.06 2.21 -6.83
C ARG A 44 10.34 1.84 -7.57
N ALA A 45 10.82 0.63 -7.34
CA ALA A 45 11.98 0.06 -8.01
C ALA A 45 11.79 -1.45 -8.16
N GLY A 46 11.53 -1.92 -9.39
CA GLY A 46 11.22 -3.32 -9.65
C GLY A 46 10.05 -3.81 -8.78
N ASP A 47 10.26 -4.93 -8.08
CA ASP A 47 9.29 -5.56 -7.17
C ASP A 47 9.27 -4.93 -5.76
N ILE A 48 9.88 -3.75 -5.59
CA ILE A 48 9.93 -3.07 -4.30
C ILE A 48 9.18 -1.74 -4.41
N SER A 49 8.33 -1.46 -3.43
CA SER A 49 7.69 -0.15 -3.27
C SER A 49 7.89 0.38 -1.86
N LEU A 50 8.40 1.59 -1.75
CA LEU A 50 8.72 2.28 -0.50
C LEU A 50 7.79 3.48 -0.34
N GLN A 51 7.21 3.68 0.83
CA GLN A 51 6.61 4.96 1.17
C GLN A 51 7.40 5.66 2.26
N VAL A 52 7.67 6.94 2.06
CA VAL A 52 8.49 7.78 2.93
C VAL A 52 7.78 9.10 3.17
N THR A 53 7.81 9.60 4.40
CA THR A 53 7.35 10.96 4.72
C THR A 53 8.54 11.91 4.85
N ASN A 54 8.39 13.16 4.41
CA ASN A 54 9.40 14.20 4.65
C ASN A 54 9.43 14.67 6.11
N PHE A 55 8.51 14.24 6.97
CA PHE A 55 8.63 14.42 8.42
C PHE A 55 9.73 13.52 8.99
N GLY A 56 10.94 14.07 9.12
CA GLY A 56 12.12 13.36 9.62
C GLY A 56 12.60 12.24 8.69
N ALA A 57 12.27 12.28 7.40
CA ALA A 57 12.66 11.30 6.37
C ALA A 57 12.33 9.84 6.73
N ARG A 58 11.20 9.62 7.42
CA ARG A 58 10.84 8.29 7.94
C ARG A 58 10.29 7.38 6.86
N VAL A 59 10.79 6.15 6.81
CA VAL A 59 10.20 5.06 6.03
C VAL A 59 8.95 4.57 6.76
N VAL A 60 7.79 4.73 6.14
CA VAL A 60 6.50 4.36 6.76
C VAL A 60 5.98 2.99 6.28
N SER A 61 6.40 2.56 5.10
CA SER A 61 6.11 1.22 4.59
C SER A 61 7.13 0.79 3.53
N LEU A 62 7.43 -0.51 3.47
CA LEU A 62 8.30 -1.10 2.45
C LEU A 62 7.71 -2.42 1.99
N TYR A 63 7.10 -2.41 0.82
CA TYR A 63 6.44 -3.57 0.22
C TYR A 63 7.41 -4.38 -0.62
N THR A 64 7.48 -5.67 -0.35
CA THR A 64 8.25 -6.66 -1.10
C THR A 64 7.43 -7.95 -1.26
N PRO A 65 7.63 -8.73 -2.34
CA PRO A 65 7.00 -10.04 -2.49
C PRO A 65 7.67 -11.08 -1.58
N ASP A 66 6.87 -12.00 -1.05
CA ASP A 66 7.37 -13.25 -0.47
C ASP A 66 7.71 -14.29 -1.58
N ARG A 67 8.12 -15.50 -1.17
CA ARG A 67 8.45 -16.60 -2.10
C ARG A 67 7.29 -17.02 -3.00
N SER A 68 6.06 -16.70 -2.64
CA SER A 68 4.84 -16.99 -3.40
C SER A 68 4.34 -15.78 -4.18
N GLY A 69 5.12 -14.68 -4.23
CA GLY A 69 4.75 -13.45 -4.93
C GLY A 69 3.74 -12.57 -4.17
N ARG A 70 3.44 -12.87 -2.90
CA ARG A 70 2.50 -12.05 -2.11
C ARG A 70 3.23 -10.86 -1.52
N TYR A 71 2.71 -9.67 -1.77
CA TYR A 71 3.29 -8.44 -1.28
C TYR A 71 2.81 -8.09 0.13
N CYS A 72 3.75 -7.72 1.01
CA CYS A 72 3.45 -7.18 2.34
C CYS A 72 4.46 -6.09 2.69
N SER A 73 4.04 -5.13 3.54
CA SER A 73 5.00 -4.21 4.14
C SER A 73 5.79 -4.94 5.23
N ILE A 74 7.12 -4.86 5.17
CA ILE A 74 8.00 -5.42 6.20
C ILE A 74 8.38 -4.41 7.29
N VAL A 75 7.94 -3.17 7.16
CA VAL A 75 8.20 -2.09 8.12
C VAL A 75 7.06 -2.07 9.14
N VAL A 76 7.43 -2.15 10.43
CA VAL A 76 6.54 -1.84 11.55
C VAL A 76 6.57 -0.34 11.76
N GLY A 77 5.43 0.31 11.61
CA GLY A 77 5.31 1.75 11.73
C GLY A 77 3.86 2.17 11.90
N HIS A 78 3.68 3.48 12.04
CA HIS A 78 2.38 4.10 12.24
C HIS A 78 1.64 4.35 10.93
N ARG A 79 0.31 4.40 11.00
CA ARG A 79 -0.55 4.56 9.82
C ARG A 79 -0.80 6.02 9.45
N THR A 80 -0.63 6.93 10.40
CA THR A 80 -0.93 8.34 10.25
C THR A 80 0.24 9.20 10.73
N LEU A 81 0.34 10.45 10.23
CA LEU A 81 1.32 11.41 10.72
C LEU A 81 1.12 11.72 12.20
N GLN A 82 -0.13 11.78 12.68
CA GLN A 82 -0.42 12.08 14.07
C GLN A 82 0.19 11.08 15.04
N GLU A 83 0.17 9.79 14.70
CA GLU A 83 0.82 8.73 15.49
C GLU A 83 2.35 8.88 15.54
N TYR A 84 2.99 9.53 14.54
CA TYR A 84 4.42 9.87 14.61
C TYR A 84 4.69 11.12 15.46
N ILE A 85 3.73 12.06 15.54
CA ILE A 85 3.83 13.28 16.37
C ILE A 85 3.56 12.96 17.83
N THR A 86 2.51 12.16 18.08
CA THR A 86 2.05 11.73 19.40
C THR A 86 1.91 10.22 19.38
N PRO A 87 3.00 9.47 19.64
CA PRO A 87 2.96 8.02 19.65
C PRO A 87 1.98 7.48 20.69
N PRO A 88 1.10 6.53 20.33
CA PRO A 88 0.34 5.80 21.33
C PRO A 88 1.29 4.95 22.18
N GLY A 89 1.19 5.08 23.50
CA GLY A 89 1.90 4.25 24.47
C GLY A 89 1.21 2.92 24.71
#